data_AF-A0A3S6QWK6-F1
#
_entry.id   AF-A0A3S6QWK6-F1
#
_cell.length_a   1.000
_cell.length_b   1.000
_cell.length_c   1.000
_cell.angle_alpha   90.00
_cell.angle_beta   90.00
_cell.angle_gamma   90.00
#
_symmetry.space_group_name_H-M   'P 1'
#
loop_
_entity.id
_entity.type
_entity.pdbx_description
1 polymer ?
#
loop_
_entity_poly.entity_id
_entity_poly.type
_entity_poly.pdbx_seq_one_letter_code
_entity_poly.pdbx_strand_id
1 'polypeptide(L)'
;MKNQWRLLSVIFLTLIIVVFALLNTQKVKLDLFLWQPEFPLVLVVILAVLLGVLIAVLLSMVTIYQLRKEIKEFQTREAQLDAEYQDKYQKKLTDTQVKYQQQINQLKNKIAKQ
;
A
#
# COMPACT_ATOMS: atom_id res chain seq x y z
N MET A 1 -8.37 -29.76 -4.98
CA MET A 1 -7.33 -30.18 -5.96
C MET A 1 -6.36 -29.07 -6.38
N LYS A 2 -6.71 -27.76 -6.36
CA LYS A 2 -5.82 -26.66 -6.82
C LYS A 2 -4.50 -26.50 -6.03
N ASN A 3 -4.48 -26.83 -4.73
CA ASN A 3 -3.25 -26.73 -3.93
C ASN A 3 -2.24 -27.87 -4.16
N GLN A 4 -2.71 -29.04 -4.63
CA GLN A 4 -1.83 -30.16 -4.99
C GLN A 4 -1.00 -29.84 -6.24
N TRP A 5 -1.61 -29.15 -7.21
CA TRP A 5 -0.90 -28.62 -8.38
C TRP A 5 0.21 -27.65 -8.00
N ARG A 6 0.00 -26.79 -6.99
CA ARG A 6 1.04 -25.89 -6.50
C ARG A 6 2.24 -26.66 -5.94
N LEU A 7 2.00 -27.69 -5.14
CA LEU A 7 3.06 -28.54 -4.58
C LEU A 7 3.82 -29.26 -5.70
N LEU A 8 3.10 -29.83 -6.67
CA LEU A 8 3.72 -30.52 -7.80
C LEU A 8 4.57 -29.56 -8.66
N SER A 9 4.09 -28.34 -8.91
CA SER A 9 4.86 -27.31 -9.61
C SER A 9 6.12 -26.91 -8.86
N VAL A 10 6.07 -26.76 -7.53
CA VAL A 10 7.25 -26.45 -6.71
C VAL A 10 8.27 -27.58 -6.80
N ILE A 11 7.84 -28.83 -6.62
CA ILE A 11 8.72 -30.01 -6.71
C ILE A 11 9.38 -30.08 -8.09
N PHE A 12 8.58 -29.93 -9.15
CA PHE A 12 9.08 -29.94 -10.53
C PHE A 12 10.12 -28.84 -10.78
N LEU A 13 9.84 -27.62 -10.31
CA LEU A 13 10.75 -26.48 -10.47
C LEU A 13 12.04 -26.67 -9.64
N THR A 14 11.93 -27.20 -8.42
CA THR A 14 13.10 -27.58 -7.62
C THR A 14 13.95 -28.63 -8.32
N LEU A 15 13.34 -29.63 -8.95
CA LEU A 15 14.07 -30.65 -9.73
C LEU A 15 14.85 -30.00 -10.88
N ILE A 16 14.24 -29.08 -11.61
CA ILE A 16 14.92 -28.32 -12.68
C ILE A 16 16.13 -27.56 -12.13
N ILE A 17 15.99 -26.88 -10.99
CA ILE A 17 17.09 -26.15 -10.35
C ILE A 17 18.23 -27.10 -9.98
N VAL A 18 17.92 -28.27 -9.43
CA VAL A 18 18.93 -29.28 -9.07
C VAL A 18 19.66 -29.79 -10.31
N VAL A 19 18.93 -30.15 -11.37
CA VAL A 19 19.54 -30.59 -12.63
C VAL A 19 20.42 -29.48 -13.22
N PHE A 20 19.93 -28.24 -13.24
CA PHE A 20 20.70 -27.08 -13.67
C PHE A 20 21.99 -26.90 -12.85
N ALA A 21 21.92 -27.07 -11.52
CA ALA A 21 23.08 -26.96 -10.65
C ALA A 21 24.12 -28.07 -10.92
N LEU A 22 23.67 -29.30 -11.15
CA LEU A 22 24.55 -30.43 -11.47
C LEU A 22 25.25 -30.26 -12.83
N LEU A 23 24.55 -29.71 -13.82
CA LEU A 23 25.11 -29.44 -15.15
C LEU A 23 26.07 -28.25 -15.16
N ASN A 24 25.95 -27.33 -14.21
CA ASN A 24 26.74 -26.10 -14.14
C ASN A 24 27.68 -26.09 -12.92
N THR A 25 28.30 -27.23 -12.63
CA THR A 25 29.32 -27.37 -11.57
C THR A 25 30.67 -26.76 -11.93
N GLN A 26 30.81 -26.21 -13.15
CA GLN A 26 32.01 -25.51 -13.58
C GLN A 26 32.36 -24.40 -12.59
N LYS A 27 33.62 -24.41 -12.12
CA LYS A 27 34.15 -23.36 -11.27
C LYS A 27 34.53 -22.15 -12.11
N VAL A 28 34.15 -20.98 -11.62
CA VAL A 28 34.46 -19.68 -12.22
C VAL A 28 35.12 -18.81 -11.16
N LYS A 29 36.17 -18.08 -11.57
CA LYS A 29 36.78 -17.04 -10.75
C LYS A 29 35.86 -15.85 -10.70
N LEU A 30 35.46 -15.45 -9.49
CA LEU A 30 34.66 -14.26 -9.29
C LEU A 30 35.60 -13.11 -8.93
N ASP A 31 35.76 -12.17 -9.86
CA ASP A 31 36.54 -10.96 -9.61
C ASP A 31 35.77 -10.03 -8.66
N LEU A 32 36.12 -10.08 -7.37
CA LEU A 32 35.70 -9.09 -6.40
C LEU A 32 36.76 -8.00 -6.32
N PHE A 33 36.38 -6.84 -5.79
CA PHE A 33 37.22 -5.64 -5.77
C PHE A 33 38.59 -5.85 -5.10
N LEU A 34 38.68 -6.79 -4.14
CA LEU A 34 39.92 -7.11 -3.42
C LEU A 34 40.34 -8.58 -3.54
N TRP A 35 39.42 -9.51 -3.86
CA TRP A 35 39.64 -10.97 -3.80
C TRP A 35 39.09 -11.67 -5.04
N GLN A 36 39.64 -12.83 -5.40
CA GLN A 36 39.21 -13.60 -6.58
C GLN A 36 38.92 -15.08 -6.26
N PRO A 37 37.91 -15.38 -5.42
CA PRO A 37 37.57 -16.76 -5.07
C PRO A 37 36.96 -17.53 -6.25
N GLU A 38 37.14 -18.85 -6.24
CA GLU A 38 36.53 -19.76 -7.22
C GLU A 38 35.27 -20.40 -6.66
N PHE A 39 34.14 -20.17 -7.31
CA PHE A 39 32.85 -20.76 -6.94
C PHE A 39 32.21 -21.48 -8.13
N PRO A 40 31.34 -22.48 -7.89
CA PRO A 40 30.51 -23.04 -8.95
C PRO A 40 29.62 -21.96 -9.59
N LEU A 41 29.51 -21.95 -10.92
CA LEU A 41 28.74 -20.95 -11.68
C LEU A 41 27.31 -20.78 -11.16
N VAL A 42 26.63 -21.88 -10.84
CA VAL A 42 25.26 -21.84 -10.32
C VAL A 42 25.14 -21.04 -9.01
N LEU A 43 26.12 -21.13 -8.11
CA LEU A 43 26.10 -20.40 -6.84
C LEU A 43 26.20 -18.89 -7.08
N VAL A 44 27.06 -18.48 -8.01
CA VAL A 44 27.24 -17.07 -8.39
C VAL A 44 25.94 -16.50 -8.96
N VAL A 45 25.28 -17.24 -9.86
CA VAL A 45 24.01 -16.81 -10.46
C VAL A 45 22.91 -16.68 -9.40
N ILE A 46 22.77 -17.68 -8.51
CA ILE A 46 21.77 -17.63 -7.44
C ILE A 46 22.00 -16.41 -6.54
N LEU A 47 23.24 -16.16 -6.12
CA LEU A 47 23.56 -15.00 -5.29
C LEU A 47 23.27 -13.68 -6.01
N ALA A 48 23.61 -13.55 -7.29
CA ALA A 48 23.31 -12.35 -8.07
C ALA A 48 21.80 -12.09 -8.18
N VAL A 49 21.00 -13.13 -8.46
CA VAL A 49 19.54 -13.02 -8.50
C VAL A 49 18.98 -12.64 -7.13
N LEU A 50 19.46 -13.26 -6.06
CA LEU A 50 19.05 -12.94 -4.69
C LEU A 50 19.36 -11.48 -4.34
N LEU A 51 20.54 -10.98 -4.70
CA LEU A 51 20.90 -9.57 -4.52
C LEU A 51 19.98 -8.65 -5.34
N GLY A 52 19.66 -9.00 -6.57
CA GLY A 52 18.71 -8.25 -7.40
C GLY A 52 17.33 -8.16 -6.76
N VAL A 53 16.80 -9.29 -6.26
CA VAL A 53 15.52 -9.32 -5.53
C VAL A 53 15.59 -8.50 -4.25
N LEU A 54 16.69 -8.61 -3.50
CA LEU A 54 16.89 -7.84 -2.28
C LEU A 54 16.86 -6.33 -2.56
N ILE A 55 17.57 -5.87 -3.58
CA ILE A 55 17.57 -4.46 -4.00
C ILE A 55 16.15 -4.02 -4.39
N ALA A 56 15.44 -4.82 -5.20
CA ALA A 56 14.08 -4.51 -5.61
C ALA A 56 13.12 -4.38 -4.41
N VAL A 57 13.22 -5.28 -3.42
CA VAL A 57 12.44 -5.22 -2.18
C VAL A 57 12.75 -3.96 -1.38
N LEU A 58 14.04 -3.62 -1.23
CA LEU A 58 14.47 -2.42 -0.52
C LEU A 58 13.91 -1.14 -1.17
N LEU A 59 14.01 -1.03 -2.49
CA LEU A 59 13.44 0.09 -3.24
C LEU A 59 11.90 0.13 -3.10
N SER A 60 11.24 -1.02 -3.22
CA SER A 60 9.79 -1.13 -3.04
C SER A 60 9.34 -0.70 -1.65
N MET A 61 10.14 -0.93 -0.61
CA MET A 61 9.78 -0.57 0.76
C MET A 61 9.67 0.95 0.93
N VAL A 62 10.56 1.71 0.27
CA VAL A 62 10.50 3.18 0.24
C VAL A 62 9.22 3.67 -0.40
N THR A 63 8.86 3.11 -1.57
CA THR A 63 7.62 3.46 -2.26
C THR A 63 6.38 3.13 -1.42
N ILE A 64 6.34 1.94 -0.81
CA ILE A 64 5.23 1.52 0.06
C ILE A 64 5.10 2.45 1.26
N TYR A 65 6.20 2.92 1.84
CA TYR A 65 6.16 3.86 2.95
C TYR A 65 5.54 5.20 2.54
N GLN A 66 5.94 5.75 1.39
CA GLN A 66 5.36 6.99 0.85
C GLN A 66 3.85 6.83 0.58
N LEU A 67 3.45 5.75 -0.09
CA LEU A 67 2.05 5.45 -0.36
C LEU A 67 1.22 5.33 0.93
N ARG A 68 1.75 4.67 1.96
CA ARG A 68 1.09 4.58 3.28
C ARG A 68 0.93 5.94 3.95
N LYS A 69 1.90 6.84 3.79
CA LYS A 69 1.82 8.21 4.30
C LYS A 69 0.72 9.00 3.57
N GLU A 70 0.67 8.93 2.25
CA GLU A 70 -0.35 9.58 1.44
C GLU A 70 -1.76 9.06 1.78
N ILE A 71 -1.93 7.74 1.94
CA ILE A 71 -3.22 7.15 2.37
C ILE A 71 -3.67 7.74 3.71
N LYS A 72 -2.78 7.85 4.70
CA LYS A 72 -3.12 8.45 6.00
C LYS A 72 -3.48 9.93 5.88
N GLU A 73 -2.77 10.66 5.03
CA GLU A 73 -3.07 12.07 4.78
C GLU A 73 -4.45 12.23 4.13
N PHE A 74 -4.76 11.44 3.10
CA PHE A 74 -6.07 11.44 2.47
C PHE A 74 -7.20 11.07 3.45
N GLN A 75 -7.01 10.03 4.28
CA GLN A 75 -7.97 9.66 5.32
C GLN A 75 -8.20 10.78 6.34
N THR A 76 -7.14 11.50 6.71
CA THR A 76 -7.24 12.62 7.66
C THR A 76 -8.02 13.79 7.03
N ARG A 77 -7.73 14.10 5.76
CA ARG A 77 -8.45 15.16 5.01
C ARG A 77 -9.93 14.81 4.81
N GLU A 78 -10.23 13.55 4.51
CA GLU A 78 -11.61 13.05 4.38
C GLU A 78 -12.39 13.23 5.70
N ALA A 79 -11.81 12.80 6.83
CA ALA A 79 -12.43 12.97 8.14
C ALA A 79 -12.64 14.46 8.51
N GLN A 80 -11.72 15.35 8.13
CA GLN A 80 -11.85 16.79 8.34
C GLN A 80 -12.97 17.39 7.48
N LEU A 81 -13.03 17.01 6.20
CA LEU A 81 -14.08 17.45 5.28
C LEU A 81 -15.45 16.99 5.79
N ASP A 82 -15.59 15.74 6.24
CA ASP A 82 -16.84 15.23 6.79
C ASP A 82 -17.29 16.00 8.03
N ALA A 83 -16.37 16.30 8.96
CA ALA A 83 -16.67 17.12 10.12
C ALA A 83 -17.10 18.55 9.74
N GLU A 84 -16.43 19.16 8.74
CA GLU A 84 -16.80 20.49 8.23
C GLU A 84 -18.18 20.49 7.57
N TYR A 85 -18.50 19.45 6.78
CA TYR A 85 -19.82 19.29 6.17
C TYR A 85 -20.92 19.16 7.22
N GLN A 86 -20.69 18.41 8.30
CA GLN A 86 -21.63 18.26 9.41
C GLN A 86 -21.87 19.58 10.14
N ASP A 87 -20.80 20.32 10.47
CA ASP A 87 -20.92 21.63 11.12
C ASP A 87 -21.70 22.64 10.25
N LYS A 88 -21.38 22.73 8.96
CA LYS A 88 -22.11 23.57 8.01
C LYS A 88 -23.58 23.18 7.90
N TYR A 89 -23.88 21.89 7.87
CA TYR A 89 -25.26 21.39 7.82
C TYR A 89 -26.03 21.79 9.08
N GLN A 90 -25.44 21.58 10.26
CA GLN A 90 -26.06 21.90 11.54
C GLN A 90 -26.29 23.42 11.70
N LYS A 91 -25.32 24.23 11.29
CA LYS A 91 -25.47 25.69 11.25
C LYS A 91 -26.62 26.13 10.35
N LYS A 92 -26.72 25.56 9.15
CA LYS A 92 -27.80 25.85 8.21
C LYS A 92 -29.18 25.45 8.74
N LEU A 93 -29.27 24.31 9.44
CA LEU A 93 -30.51 23.90 10.12
C LEU A 93 -30.90 24.89 11.22
N THR A 94 -29.94 25.30 12.04
CA THR A 94 -30.16 26.25 13.14
C THR A 94 -30.60 27.61 12.61
N ASP A 95 -29.91 28.16 11.62
CA ASP A 95 -30.26 29.43 10.98
C ASP A 95 -31.67 29.39 10.38
N THR A 96 -32.02 28.26 9.75
CA THR A 96 -33.35 28.05 9.18
C THR A 96 -34.42 27.99 10.26
N GLN A 97 -34.18 27.28 11.37
CA GLN A 97 -35.09 27.21 12.52
C GLN A 97 -35.29 28.58 13.17
N VAL A 98 -34.20 29.34 13.40
CA VAL A 98 -34.26 30.70 13.94
C VAL A 98 -35.12 31.59 13.04
N LYS A 99 -34.96 31.48 11.72
CA LYS A 99 -35.76 32.25 10.75
C LYS A 99 -37.26 31.90 10.81
N TYR A 100 -37.62 30.62 10.90
CA TYR A 100 -39.03 30.22 11.06
C TYR A 100 -39.61 30.68 12.40
N GLN A 101 -38.83 30.58 13.48
CA GLN A 101 -39.27 31.04 14.79
C GLN A 101 -39.53 32.55 14.81
N GLN A 102 -38.67 33.33 14.15
CA GLN A 102 -38.88 34.77 13.96
C GLN A 102 -40.18 35.04 13.18
N GLN A 103 -40.46 34.30 12.10
CA GLN A 103 -41.69 34.44 11.34
C GLN A 103 -42.93 34.11 12.19
N ILE A 104 -42.91 33.03 12.96
CA ILE A 104 -43.99 32.66 13.87
C ILE A 104 -44.24 33.76 14.89
N ASN A 105 -43.18 34.30 15.50
CA ASN A 105 -43.30 35.39 16.47
C ASN A 105 -43.86 36.66 15.82
N GLN A 106 -43.44 36.99 14.60
CA GLN A 106 -43.99 38.12 13.84
C GLN A 106 -45.48 37.93 13.53
N LEU A 107 -45.88 36.73 13.10
CA LEU A 107 -47.29 36.41 12.81
C LEU A 107 -48.16 36.49 14.08
N LYS A 108 -47.70 35.93 15.20
CA LYS A 108 -48.39 36.04 16.50
C LYS A 108 -48.63 37.49 16.91
N ASN A 109 -47.60 38.33 16.78
CA ASN A 109 -47.70 39.76 17.11
C ASN A 109 -48.66 40.52 16.19
N LYS A 110 -48.82 40.09 14.93
CA LYS A 110 -49.81 40.68 14.02
C LYS A 110 -51.24 40.27 14.39
N ILE A 111 -51.45 39.00 14.73
CA ILE A 111 -52.76 38.49 15.17
C ILE A 111 -53.19 39.18 16.47
N ALA A 112 -52.28 39.35 17.44
CA ALA A 112 -52.60 39.98 18.73
C ALA A 112 -52.93 41.49 18.65
N LYS A 113 -52.70 42.13 17.50
CA LYS A 113 -52.99 43.56 17.27
C LYS A 113 -54.28 43.80 16.46
N GLN A 114 -54.93 42.74 15.98
CA GLN A 114 -56.26 42.80 15.36
C GLN A 114 -57.32 42.53 16.42
#